data_AF-A0A534LR76-F1
#
_entry.id   AF-A0A534LR76-F1
#
_cell.length_a   1.000
_cell.length_b   1.000
_cell.length_c   1.000
_cell.angle_alpha   90.00
_cell.angle_beta   90.00
_cell.angle_gamma   90.00
#
_symmetry.space_group_name_H-M   'P 1'
#
loop_
_entity.id
_entity.type
_entity.pdbx_description
1 polymer ?
#
loop_
_entity_poly.entity_id
_entity_poly.type
_entity_poly.pdbx_seq_one_letter_code
_entity_poly.pdbx_strand_id
1 'polypeptide(L)'
;MSVYVNGKFLPQSEAKVSVFDHGLLYGDGVFEGIRAYNGRVFKLERHMDRLFHSAKAIDLKIPHTKEEFANIVLETCRHNDIKEGYIRPIITRGPGDLGLDPRKCKSGPSIVVIAQPSINLLGKVYERGLKVVTSSYRRVPPQSLSPSIKSLNYLNNIMAKVEANQYGADEALMLDIHGYVSEASAENVFIVRNHTIVTP
;
A
#
# COMPACT_ATOMS: atom_id res chain seq x y z
N MET A 1 -8.83 18.74 5.13
CA MET A 1 -9.18 17.48 4.45
C MET A 1 -9.60 16.47 5.50
N SER A 2 -10.61 15.66 5.20
CA SER A 2 -11.13 14.65 6.13
C SER A 2 -10.56 13.27 5.80
N VAL A 3 -10.45 12.42 6.81
CA VAL A 3 -10.04 11.02 6.70
C VAL A 3 -11.19 10.17 7.24
N TYR A 4 -11.56 9.11 6.52
CA TYR A 4 -12.51 8.14 7.06
C TYR A 4 -11.77 7.25 8.06
N VAL A 5 -12.24 7.18 9.30
CA VAL A 5 -11.71 6.32 10.37
C VAL A 5 -12.89 5.64 11.07
N ASN A 6 -12.99 4.31 10.97
CA ASN A 6 -13.99 3.49 11.66
C ASN A 6 -15.43 4.03 11.57
N GLY A 7 -15.90 4.39 10.37
CA GLY A 7 -17.26 4.89 10.16
C GLY A 7 -17.44 6.40 10.27
N LYS A 8 -16.40 7.16 10.62
CA LYS A 8 -16.49 8.62 10.82
C LYS A 8 -15.51 9.36 9.92
N PHE A 9 -15.93 10.51 9.39
CA PHE A 9 -15.03 11.47 8.76
C PHE A 9 -14.45 12.38 9.84
N LEU A 10 -13.14 12.36 9.99
CA LEU A 10 -12.40 13.19 10.96
C LEU A 10 -11.48 14.16 10.21
N PRO A 11 -11.25 15.38 10.72
CA PRO A 11 -10.15 16.21 10.24
C PRO A 11 -8.82 15.43 10.28
N GLN A 12 -7.95 15.64 9.29
CA GLN A 12 -6.66 14.94 9.22
C GLN A 12 -5.84 15.04 10.53
N SER A 13 -5.89 16.18 11.23
CA SER A 13 -5.22 16.39 12.51
C SER A 13 -5.76 15.54 13.68
N GLU A 14 -6.98 15.03 13.54
CA GLU A 14 -7.68 14.21 14.56
C GLU A 14 -7.75 12.73 14.17
N ALA A 15 -7.41 12.40 12.93
CA ALA A 15 -7.39 11.04 12.41
C ALA A 15 -6.27 10.24 13.11
N LYS A 16 -6.66 9.34 14.01
CA LYS A 16 -5.74 8.55 14.84
C LYS A 16 -6.21 7.10 14.97
N VAL A 17 -5.23 6.21 15.15
CA VAL A 17 -5.43 4.83 15.61
C VAL A 17 -4.85 4.69 17.01
N SER A 18 -5.22 3.61 17.71
CA SER A 18 -4.65 3.32 19.02
C SER A 18 -3.14 3.03 18.91
N VAL A 19 -2.37 3.44 19.91
CA VAL A 19 -0.96 3.01 20.02
C VAL A 19 -0.83 1.52 20.33
N PHE A 20 -1.91 0.87 20.76
CA PHE A 20 -2.01 -0.57 20.97
C PHE A 20 -2.54 -1.32 19.73
N ASP A 21 -2.72 -0.63 18.60
CA ASP A 21 -3.14 -1.26 17.36
C ASP A 21 -2.02 -2.15 16.80
N HIS A 22 -2.32 -3.42 16.56
CA HIS A 22 -1.34 -4.40 16.05
C HIS A 22 -0.83 -4.04 14.65
N GLY A 23 -1.56 -3.21 13.89
CA GLY A 23 -1.05 -2.62 12.65
C GLY A 23 0.13 -1.67 12.88
N LEU A 24 0.14 -0.94 14.00
CA LEU A 24 1.26 -0.09 14.39
C LEU A 24 2.38 -0.92 15.03
N LEU A 25 2.04 -1.83 15.95
CA LEU A 25 3.02 -2.57 16.74
C LEU A 25 3.81 -3.60 15.91
N TYR A 26 3.15 -4.25 14.94
CA TYR A 26 3.70 -5.43 14.25
C TYR A 26 3.54 -5.36 12.72
N GLY A 27 2.98 -4.27 12.18
CA GLY A 27 2.63 -4.21 10.76
C GLY A 27 1.50 -5.17 10.36
N ASP A 28 0.71 -5.66 11.34
CA ASP A 28 -0.39 -6.60 11.09
C ASP A 28 -1.60 -5.86 10.48
N GLY A 29 -1.58 -5.75 9.16
CA GLY A 29 -2.61 -5.08 8.39
C GLY A 29 -2.27 -5.06 6.89
N VAL A 30 -3.22 -4.56 6.10
CA VAL A 30 -3.14 -4.46 4.65
C VAL A 30 -3.53 -3.09 4.16
N PHE A 31 -3.08 -2.72 2.96
CA PHE A 31 -3.42 -1.45 2.36
C PHE A 31 -3.51 -1.51 0.84
N GLU A 32 -4.07 -0.45 0.26
CA GLU A 32 -4.08 -0.24 -1.19
C GLU A 32 -3.54 1.12 -1.62
N GLY A 33 -3.13 1.21 -2.88
CA GLY A 33 -2.75 2.46 -3.51
C GLY A 33 -3.54 2.67 -4.78
N ILE A 34 -4.50 3.58 -4.75
CA ILE A 34 -5.49 3.76 -5.82
C ILE A 34 -5.39 5.19 -6.34
N ARG A 35 -5.65 5.38 -7.64
CA ARG A 35 -5.67 6.69 -8.29
C ARG A 35 -7.09 7.07 -8.71
N ALA A 36 -7.42 8.34 -8.58
CA ALA A 36 -8.57 8.95 -9.23
C ALA A 36 -8.10 9.90 -10.34
N TYR A 37 -8.77 9.82 -11.49
CA TYR A 37 -8.54 10.67 -12.66
C TYR A 37 -9.88 11.19 -13.17
N ASN A 38 -9.98 12.50 -13.38
CA ASN A 38 -11.18 13.18 -13.87
C ASN A 38 -12.47 12.71 -13.17
N GLY A 39 -12.41 12.63 -11.83
CA GLY A 39 -13.53 12.21 -10.98
C GLY A 39 -13.86 10.71 -11.02
N ARG A 40 -13.01 9.86 -11.60
CA ARG A 40 -13.20 8.41 -11.68
C ARG A 40 -12.08 7.67 -10.96
N VAL A 41 -12.44 6.75 -10.06
CA VAL A 41 -11.47 5.89 -9.37
C VAL A 41 -11.06 4.75 -10.31
N PHE A 42 -9.80 4.72 -10.70
CA PHE A 42 -9.29 3.79 -11.70
C PHE A 42 -9.18 2.37 -11.14
N LYS A 43 -9.76 1.39 -11.84
CA LYS A 43 -9.71 -0.05 -11.51
C LYS A 43 -10.11 -0.38 -10.06
N LEU A 44 -11.06 0.36 -9.47
CA LEU A 44 -11.47 0.21 -8.07
C LEU A 44 -11.79 -1.25 -7.69
N GLU A 45 -12.59 -1.94 -8.50
CA GLU A 45 -12.96 -3.36 -8.27
C GLU A 45 -11.72 -4.26 -8.11
N ARG A 46 -10.73 -4.12 -8.99
CA ARG A 46 -9.48 -4.90 -8.92
C ARG A 46 -8.65 -4.57 -7.68
N HIS A 47 -8.67 -3.31 -7.23
CA HIS A 47 -8.03 -2.94 -5.97
C HIS A 47 -8.77 -3.55 -4.77
N MET A 48 -10.10 -3.62 -4.79
CA MET A 48 -10.87 -4.29 -3.73
C MET A 48 -10.62 -5.80 -3.72
N ASP A 49 -10.54 -6.44 -4.88
CA ASP A 49 -10.16 -7.85 -4.99
C ASP A 49 -8.81 -8.13 -4.33
N ARG A 50 -7.79 -7.32 -4.65
CA ARG A 50 -6.44 -7.49 -4.08
C ARG A 50 -6.39 -7.15 -2.59
N LEU A 51 -7.12 -6.13 -2.13
CA LEU A 51 -7.21 -5.77 -0.71
C LEU A 51 -7.80 -6.92 0.11
N PHE A 52 -8.92 -7.48 -0.34
CA PHE A 52 -9.57 -8.62 0.31
C PHE A 52 -8.75 -9.91 0.21
N HIS A 53 -8.05 -10.13 -0.91
CA HIS A 53 -7.11 -11.24 -1.04
C HIS A 53 -5.95 -11.12 -0.05
N SER A 54 -5.36 -9.92 0.08
CA SER A 54 -4.29 -9.65 1.03
C SER A 54 -4.76 -9.86 2.47
N ALA A 55 -5.96 -9.36 2.82
CA ALA A 55 -6.55 -9.56 4.14
C ALA A 55 -6.77 -11.05 4.44
N LYS A 56 -7.33 -11.80 3.49
CA LYS A 56 -7.51 -13.25 3.61
C LYS A 56 -6.18 -13.98 3.83
N ALA A 57 -5.12 -13.59 3.12
CA ALA A 57 -3.81 -14.23 3.22
C ALA A 57 -3.17 -14.12 4.62
N ILE A 58 -3.56 -13.10 5.40
CA ILE A 58 -3.13 -12.92 6.79
C ILE A 58 -4.23 -13.29 7.81
N ASP A 59 -5.27 -14.00 7.39
CA ASP A 59 -6.45 -14.34 8.22
C ASP A 59 -7.13 -13.12 8.88
N LEU A 60 -7.19 -12.00 8.17
CA LEU A 60 -7.86 -10.77 8.60
C LEU A 60 -9.26 -10.67 7.98
N LYS A 61 -10.29 -10.74 8.83
CA LYS A 61 -11.68 -10.57 8.41
C LYS A 61 -12.04 -9.09 8.33
N ILE A 62 -12.32 -8.61 7.13
CA ILE A 62 -12.86 -7.26 6.90
C ILE A 62 -14.36 -7.28 7.25
N PRO A 63 -14.87 -6.37 8.10
CA PRO A 63 -16.27 -6.34 8.53
C PRO A 63 -17.20 -5.65 7.50
N HIS A 64 -16.86 -5.77 6.21
CA HIS A 64 -17.60 -5.22 5.08
C HIS A 64 -17.49 -6.19 3.91
N THR A 65 -18.50 -6.21 3.04
CA THR A 65 -18.39 -6.75 1.69
C THR A 65 -17.46 -5.90 0.82
N LYS A 66 -17.04 -6.42 -0.33
CA LYS A 66 -16.20 -5.67 -1.27
C LYS A 66 -16.92 -4.43 -1.78
N GLU A 67 -18.22 -4.56 -2.03
CA GLU A 67 -19.10 -3.52 -2.55
C GLU A 67 -19.29 -2.40 -1.52
N GLU A 68 -19.52 -2.74 -0.26
CA GLU A 68 -19.61 -1.78 0.85
C GLU A 68 -18.28 -1.03 1.03
N PHE A 69 -17.14 -1.73 0.98
CA PHE A 69 -15.84 -1.09 1.14
C PHE A 69 -15.47 -0.22 -0.07
N ALA A 70 -15.83 -0.62 -1.28
CA ALA A 70 -15.72 0.21 -2.47
C ALA A 70 -16.52 1.51 -2.32
N ASN A 71 -17.73 1.44 -1.77
CA ASN A 71 -18.55 2.61 -1.48
C ASN A 71 -17.89 3.53 -0.44
N ILE A 72 -17.27 3.00 0.62
CA ILE A 72 -16.50 3.81 1.58
C ILE A 72 -15.39 4.59 0.88
N VAL A 73 -14.67 3.94 -0.05
CA VAL A 73 -13.63 4.61 -0.86
C VAL A 73 -14.21 5.74 -1.72
N LEU A 74 -15.33 5.49 -2.40
CA LEU A 74 -15.99 6.49 -3.23
C LEU A 74 -16.56 7.65 -2.41
N GLU A 75 -17.20 7.38 -1.27
CA GLU A 75 -17.70 8.41 -0.35
C GLU A 75 -16.56 9.27 0.20
N THR A 76 -15.42 8.66 0.53
CA THR A 76 -14.23 9.41 0.97
C THR A 76 -13.72 10.35 -0.13
N CYS A 77 -13.76 9.92 -1.40
CA CYS A 77 -13.42 10.78 -2.53
C CYS A 77 -14.41 11.94 -2.69
N ARG A 78 -15.72 11.67 -2.58
CA ARG A 78 -16.78 12.69 -2.68
C ARG A 78 -16.69 13.70 -1.55
N HIS A 79 -16.48 13.24 -0.33
CA HIS A 79 -16.37 14.10 0.86
C HIS A 79 -15.19 15.08 0.78
N ASN A 80 -14.12 14.72 0.05
CA ASN A 80 -12.94 15.56 -0.15
C ASN A 80 -12.87 16.20 -1.55
N ASP A 81 -13.94 16.16 -2.35
CA ASP A 81 -14.00 16.69 -3.72
C ASP A 81 -12.86 16.22 -4.65
N ILE A 82 -12.45 14.95 -4.52
CA ILE A 82 -11.32 14.40 -5.26
C ILE A 82 -11.66 14.18 -6.74
N LYS A 83 -11.06 15.00 -7.60
CA LYS A 83 -11.08 14.84 -9.07
C LYS A 83 -9.83 14.16 -9.61
N GLU A 84 -8.68 14.58 -9.11
CA GLU A 84 -7.34 14.03 -9.41
C GLU A 84 -6.67 13.71 -8.07
N GLY A 85 -6.41 12.43 -7.80
CA GLY A 85 -6.09 12.04 -6.43
C GLY A 85 -5.40 10.71 -6.24
N TYR A 86 -4.86 10.55 -5.04
CA TYR A 86 -4.38 9.29 -4.51
C TYR A 86 -5.23 8.88 -3.31
N ILE A 87 -5.67 7.63 -3.31
CA ILE A 87 -6.46 7.03 -2.25
C ILE A 87 -5.65 5.90 -1.62
N ARG A 88 -5.65 5.89 -0.28
CA ARG A 88 -4.96 4.92 0.56
C ARG A 88 -5.96 4.33 1.56
N PRO A 89 -6.64 3.24 1.20
CA PRO A 89 -7.33 2.42 2.17
C PRO A 89 -6.32 1.60 2.97
N ILE A 90 -6.54 1.50 4.28
CA ILE A 90 -5.71 0.75 5.24
C ILE A 90 -6.68 -0.01 6.17
N ILE A 91 -6.38 -1.27 6.41
CA ILE A 91 -7.11 -2.12 7.36
C ILE A 91 -6.07 -2.77 8.27
N THR A 92 -6.09 -2.45 9.55
CA THR A 92 -5.22 -3.08 10.54
C THR A 92 -5.95 -4.23 11.23
N ARG A 93 -5.21 -5.09 11.95
CA ARG A 93 -5.80 -6.08 12.85
C ARG A 93 -6.62 -5.46 13.98
N GLY A 94 -6.25 -4.25 14.40
CA GLY A 94 -6.92 -3.49 15.46
C GLY A 94 -6.22 -3.57 16.82
N PRO A 95 -6.76 -2.89 17.84
CA PRO A 95 -6.18 -2.83 19.18
C PRO A 95 -6.19 -4.19 19.90
N GLY A 96 -5.05 -4.57 20.48
CA GLY A 96 -4.88 -5.77 21.29
C GLY A 96 -3.97 -5.55 22.50
N ASP A 97 -3.58 -6.63 23.18
CA ASP A 97 -2.47 -6.57 24.14
C ASP A 97 -1.11 -6.52 23.43
N LEU A 98 0.00 -6.54 24.17
CA LEU A 98 1.36 -6.50 23.60
C LEU A 98 1.87 -7.89 23.14
N GLY A 99 1.00 -8.90 23.10
CA GLY A 99 1.31 -10.19 22.49
C GLY A 99 1.03 -10.19 20.99
N LEU A 100 1.60 -11.17 20.29
CA LEU A 100 1.43 -11.34 18.83
C LEU A 100 0.15 -12.11 18.44
N ASP A 101 -0.64 -12.57 19.40
CA ASP A 101 -1.83 -13.41 19.13
C ASP A 101 -3.00 -12.54 18.61
N PRO A 102 -3.40 -12.65 17.32
CA PRO A 102 -4.42 -11.78 16.74
C PRO A 102 -5.82 -12.00 17.36
N ARG A 103 -6.05 -13.11 18.07
CA ARG A 103 -7.30 -13.35 18.81
C ARG A 103 -7.48 -12.39 19.99
N LYS A 104 -6.41 -11.70 20.40
CA LYS A 104 -6.44 -10.67 21.44
C LYS A 104 -6.98 -9.33 20.91
N CYS A 105 -7.07 -9.13 19.60
CA CYS A 105 -7.65 -7.95 18.96
C CYS A 105 -9.19 -8.01 18.93
N LYS A 106 -9.81 -8.05 20.11
CA LYS A 106 -11.25 -8.30 20.28
C LYS A 106 -12.15 -7.17 19.77
N SER A 107 -11.62 -5.95 19.68
CA SER A 107 -12.36 -4.79 19.16
C SER A 107 -12.56 -4.85 17.64
N GLY A 108 -11.90 -5.78 16.96
CA GLY A 108 -11.92 -5.89 15.51
C GLY A 108 -10.97 -4.90 14.81
N PRO A 109 -10.91 -4.95 13.47
CA PRO A 109 -9.95 -4.19 12.68
C PRO A 109 -10.23 -2.68 12.69
N SER A 110 -9.18 -1.87 12.67
CA SER A 110 -9.30 -0.44 12.37
C SER A 110 -9.29 -0.25 10.85
N ILE A 111 -10.22 0.55 10.34
CA ILE A 111 -10.35 0.90 8.93
C ILE A 111 -10.09 2.39 8.76
N VAL A 112 -9.13 2.71 7.89
CA VAL A 112 -8.76 4.07 7.53
C VAL A 112 -8.83 4.22 6.01
N VAL A 113 -9.46 5.28 5.51
CA VAL A 113 -9.37 5.66 4.10
C VAL A 113 -8.94 7.11 4.00
N ILE A 114 -7.77 7.32 3.40
CA ILE A 114 -7.24 8.64 3.08
C ILE A 114 -7.47 8.87 1.59
N ALA A 115 -8.09 9.98 1.20
CA ALA A 115 -8.19 10.39 -0.20
C ALA A 115 -7.74 11.84 -0.31
N GLN A 116 -6.67 12.08 -1.08
CA GLN A 116 -6.03 13.39 -1.19
C GLN A 116 -5.73 13.76 -2.63
N PRO A 117 -5.69 15.07 -2.97
CA PRO A 117 -5.27 15.51 -4.29
C PRO A 117 -3.88 14.97 -4.64
N SER A 118 -3.68 14.55 -5.89
CA SER A 118 -2.40 14.01 -6.30
C SER A 118 -1.37 15.13 -6.35
N ILE A 119 -0.26 14.96 -5.65
CA ILE A 119 0.95 15.75 -5.90
C ILE A 119 1.64 15.07 -7.09
N ASN A 120 2.03 15.84 -8.10
CA ASN A 120 2.67 15.32 -9.30
C ASN A 120 4.12 14.91 -8.99
N LEU A 121 4.31 13.83 -8.23
CA LEU A 121 5.59 13.39 -7.65
C LEU A 121 6.66 13.04 -8.70
N LEU A 122 6.23 12.73 -9.93
CA LEU A 122 7.11 12.21 -10.99
C LEU A 122 7.12 13.07 -12.25
N GLY A 123 6.50 14.26 -12.24
CA GLY A 123 6.23 15.09 -13.43
C GLY A 123 7.38 15.18 -14.43
N LYS A 124 8.50 15.80 -14.05
CA LYS A 124 9.69 15.94 -14.92
C LYS A 124 10.50 14.65 -15.07
N VAL A 125 10.26 13.66 -14.21
CA VAL A 125 11.06 12.45 -14.13
C VAL A 125 10.73 11.47 -15.26
N TYR A 126 9.48 11.48 -15.75
CA TYR A 126 9.08 10.68 -16.91
C TYR A 126 9.71 11.15 -18.23
N GLU A 127 10.12 12.42 -18.34
CA GLU A 127 10.79 12.95 -19.54
C GLU A 127 12.28 12.56 -19.57
N ARG A 128 12.98 12.65 -18.44
CA ARG A 128 14.42 12.33 -18.34
C ARG A 128 14.73 10.86 -18.04
N GLY A 129 13.76 10.10 -17.54
CA GLY A 129 13.96 8.77 -16.98
C GLY A 129 14.49 8.78 -15.54
N LEU A 130 14.28 7.67 -14.84
CA LEU A 130 14.77 7.44 -13.48
C LEU A 130 16.21 6.91 -13.49
N LYS A 131 17.08 7.45 -12.63
CA LYS A 131 18.34 6.81 -12.28
C LYS A 131 18.06 5.70 -11.25
N VAL A 132 18.40 4.46 -11.59
CA VAL A 132 18.13 3.29 -10.74
C VAL A 132 19.43 2.64 -10.30
N VAL A 133 19.51 2.20 -9.04
CA VAL A 133 20.58 1.36 -8.52
C VAL A 133 20.04 -0.02 -8.18
N THR A 134 20.82 -1.07 -8.44
CA THR A 134 20.46 -2.41 -7.97
C THR A 134 20.78 -2.53 -6.49
N SER A 135 19.76 -2.74 -5.67
CA SER A 135 19.88 -2.81 -4.22
C SER A 135 20.62 -4.06 -3.75
N SER A 136 21.42 -3.92 -2.69
CA SER A 136 22.01 -5.07 -1.99
C SER A 136 20.96 -5.84 -1.17
N TYR A 137 19.86 -5.18 -0.78
CA TYR A 137 18.74 -5.83 -0.10
C TYR A 137 17.94 -6.69 -1.09
N ARG A 138 17.84 -7.99 -0.78
CA ARG A 138 16.98 -8.91 -1.54
C ARG A 138 15.52 -8.70 -1.19
N ARG A 139 14.64 -8.95 -2.17
CA ARG A 139 13.20 -8.99 -1.93
C ARG A 139 12.86 -10.15 -0.99
N VAL A 140 11.94 -9.91 -0.06
CA VAL A 140 11.48 -10.96 0.85
C VAL A 140 10.91 -12.13 0.04
N PRO A 141 11.41 -13.36 0.24
CA PRO A 141 11.00 -14.47 -0.58
C PRO A 141 9.58 -14.94 -0.19
N PRO A 142 8.80 -15.50 -1.13
CA PRO A 142 7.38 -15.82 -0.89
C PRO A 142 7.09 -16.74 0.30
N GLN A 143 8.03 -17.64 0.63
CA GLN A 143 7.95 -18.56 1.76
C GLN A 143 8.14 -17.91 3.13
N SER A 144 8.62 -16.67 3.19
CA SER A 144 8.81 -15.92 4.45
C SER A 144 7.65 -14.95 4.69
N LEU A 145 7.49 -13.99 3.80
CA LEU A 145 6.34 -13.08 3.79
C LEU A 145 6.06 -12.74 2.33
N SER A 146 4.97 -13.30 1.80
CA SER A 146 4.71 -13.22 0.37
C SER A 146 4.57 -11.77 -0.10
N PRO A 147 5.38 -11.32 -1.08
CA PRO A 147 5.29 -9.97 -1.62
C PRO A 147 3.98 -9.73 -2.40
N SER A 148 3.23 -10.80 -2.71
CA SER A 148 1.86 -10.69 -3.24
C SER A 148 0.86 -10.10 -2.24
N ILE A 149 1.17 -10.16 -0.94
CA ILE A 149 0.37 -9.54 0.13
C ILE A 149 0.79 -8.09 0.26
N LYS A 150 -0.13 -7.16 -0.03
CA LYS A 150 0.13 -5.72 0.16
C LYS A 150 -0.10 -5.32 1.63
N SER A 151 0.78 -5.80 2.50
CA SER A 151 0.72 -5.61 3.95
C SER A 151 1.41 -4.32 4.42
N LEU A 152 1.28 -3.97 5.70
CA LEU A 152 2.00 -2.84 6.31
C LEU A 152 3.49 -3.12 6.56
N ASN A 153 3.98 -4.32 6.27
CA ASN A 153 5.37 -4.74 6.44
C ASN A 153 6.27 -4.28 5.28
N TYR A 154 6.45 -2.97 5.11
CA TYR A 154 7.24 -2.36 4.02
C TYR A 154 8.70 -2.03 4.38
N LEU A 155 9.20 -2.49 5.53
CA LEU A 155 10.57 -2.16 5.96
C LEU A 155 11.64 -2.63 4.96
N ASN A 156 11.46 -3.81 4.34
CA ASN A 156 12.35 -4.29 3.27
C ASN A 156 12.42 -3.31 2.09
N ASN A 157 11.28 -2.82 1.62
CA ASN A 157 11.18 -1.83 0.55
C ASN A 157 11.82 -0.50 0.95
N ILE A 158 11.59 -0.05 2.19
CA ILE A 158 12.15 1.19 2.72
C ILE A 158 13.68 1.10 2.80
N MET A 159 14.26 -0.02 3.24
CA MET A 159 15.70 -0.20 3.29
C MET A 159 16.35 -0.10 1.90
N ALA A 160 15.74 -0.72 0.88
CA ALA A 160 16.20 -0.58 -0.51
C ALA A 160 16.11 0.88 -0.98
N LYS A 161 15.03 1.59 -0.65
CA LYS A 161 14.87 3.01 -0.99
C LYS A 161 15.90 3.91 -0.28
N VAL A 162 16.21 3.63 0.99
CA VAL A 162 17.26 4.33 1.74
C VAL A 162 18.61 4.14 1.09
N GLU A 163 18.95 2.91 0.66
CA GLU A 163 20.17 2.63 -0.09
C GLU A 163 20.22 3.42 -1.41
N ALA A 164 19.14 3.44 -2.19
CA ALA A 164 19.08 4.25 -3.41
C ALA A 164 19.35 5.74 -3.17
N ASN A 165 18.76 6.31 -2.11
CA ASN A 165 19.00 7.70 -1.73
C ASN A 165 20.49 7.96 -1.41
N GLN A 166 21.16 7.04 -0.72
CA GLN A 166 22.59 7.17 -0.37
C GLN A 166 23.49 7.17 -1.62
N TYR A 167 23.10 6.48 -2.69
CA TYR A 167 23.79 6.48 -3.98
C TYR A 167 23.31 7.59 -4.94
N GLY A 168 22.45 8.49 -4.47
CA GLY A 168 21.88 9.56 -5.29
C GLY A 168 21.13 9.02 -6.51
N ALA A 169 20.42 7.90 -6.35
CA ALA A 169 19.53 7.32 -7.35
C ALA A 169 18.08 7.69 -7.03
N ASP A 170 17.25 7.76 -8.08
CA ASP A 170 15.82 8.04 -7.93
C ASP A 170 15.06 6.82 -7.41
N GLU A 171 15.51 5.59 -7.70
CA GLU A 171 14.84 4.34 -7.29
C GLU A 171 15.81 3.15 -7.12
N ALA A 172 15.39 2.14 -6.37
CA ALA A 172 16.09 0.87 -6.16
C ALA A 172 15.44 -0.27 -6.94
N LEU A 173 16.23 -1.01 -7.73
CA LEU A 173 15.87 -2.30 -8.31
C LEU A 173 16.24 -3.42 -7.33
N MET A 174 15.29 -4.28 -6.98
CA MET A 174 15.50 -5.38 -6.05
C MET A 174 15.58 -6.72 -6.80
N LEU A 175 16.50 -7.58 -6.36
CA LEU A 175 16.59 -8.96 -6.83
C LEU A 175 15.95 -9.91 -5.81
N ASP A 176 15.48 -11.07 -6.26
CA ASP A 176 15.10 -12.17 -5.38
C ASP A 176 16.34 -12.87 -4.76
N ILE A 177 16.10 -13.88 -3.93
CA ILE A 177 17.17 -14.63 -3.27
C ILE A 177 18.02 -15.49 -4.22
N HIS A 178 17.57 -15.69 -5.46
CA HIS A 178 18.28 -16.44 -6.51
C HIS A 178 19.04 -15.52 -7.47
N GLY A 179 18.92 -14.20 -7.31
CA GLY A 179 19.58 -13.20 -8.14
C GLY A 179 18.80 -12.81 -9.40
N TYR A 180 17.53 -13.23 -9.54
CA TYR A 180 16.66 -12.75 -10.61
C TYR A 180 16.06 -11.39 -10.25
N VAL A 181 15.74 -10.59 -11.28
CA VAL A 181 15.02 -9.33 -11.08
C VAL A 181 13.65 -9.63 -10.49
N SER A 182 13.28 -8.92 -9.42
CA SER A 182 11.97 -9.04 -8.78
C SER A 182 11.10 -7.83 -9.11
N GLU A 183 11.32 -6.71 -8.42
CA GLU A 183 10.58 -5.45 -8.59
C GLU A 183 11.46 -4.29 -8.12
N ALA A 184 11.01 -3.05 -8.31
CA ALA A 184 11.59 -1.89 -7.66
C ALA A 184 11.05 -1.73 -6.23
N SER A 185 11.51 -0.74 -5.47
CA SER A 185 11.05 -0.59 -4.08
C SER A 185 9.55 -0.36 -3.95
N ALA A 186 8.89 0.26 -4.94
CA ALA A 186 7.44 0.48 -4.93
C ALA A 186 6.72 0.19 -6.26
N GLU A 187 7.43 -0.29 -7.28
CA GLU A 187 6.95 -0.45 -8.66
C GLU A 187 7.31 -1.82 -9.24
N ASN A 188 6.45 -2.39 -10.08
CA ASN A 188 6.87 -3.51 -10.93
C ASN A 188 7.79 -3.01 -12.06
N VAL A 189 8.61 -3.91 -12.60
CA VAL A 189 9.61 -3.58 -13.63
C VAL A 189 9.28 -4.29 -14.94
N PHE A 190 9.44 -3.56 -16.04
CA PHE A 190 9.27 -4.07 -17.40
C PHE A 190 10.54 -3.81 -18.20
N ILE A 191 10.92 -4.76 -19.04
CA ILE A 191 12.07 -4.68 -19.95
C ILE A 191 11.53 -4.76 -21.37
N VAL A 192 11.96 -3.83 -22.24
CA VAL A 192 11.68 -3.88 -23.67
C VAL A 192 12.95 -4.28 -24.39
N ARG A 193 12.93 -5.42 -25.09
CA ARG A 193 14.06 -5.92 -25.89
C ARG A 193 13.55 -6.51 -27.19
N ASN A 194 14.13 -6.09 -28.33
CA ASN A 194 13.76 -6.58 -29.66
C ASN A 194 12.24 -6.57 -29.90
N HIS A 195 11.58 -5.44 -29.64
CA HIS A 195 10.11 -5.28 -29.74
C HIS A 195 9.27 -6.21 -28.85
N THR A 196 9.87 -6.88 -27.86
CA THR A 196 9.18 -7.74 -26.89
C THR A 196 9.21 -7.10 -25.51
N ILE A 197 8.08 -7.15 -24.80
CA ILE A 197 7.96 -6.73 -23.40
C ILE A 197 8.08 -7.97 -22.51
N VAL A 198 8.96 -7.90 -21.52
CA VAL A 198 9.13 -8.93 -20.50
C VAL A 198 9.00 -8.30 -19.13
N THR A 199 8.36 -8.99 -18.20
CA THR A 199 8.28 -8.63 -16.78
C THR A 199 8.53 -9.90 -15.97
N PRO A 200 9.19 -9.82 -14.80
CA PRO A 200 9.35 -10.96 -13.91
C PRO A 200 8.04 -11.65 -13.53
#